data_AF-A0AAP9HBM1-F1
#
_entry.id   AF-A0AAP9HBM1-F1
#
_cell.length_a   1.000
_cell.length_b   1.000
_cell.length_c   1.000
_cell.angle_alpha   90.00
_cell.angle_beta   90.00
_cell.angle_gamma   90.00
#
_symmetry.space_group_name_H-M   'P 1'
#
loop_
_entity.id
_entity.type
_entity.pdbx_description
1 polymer ?
#
loop_
_entity_poly.entity_id
_entity_poly.type
_entity_poly.pdbx_seq_one_letter_code
_entity_poly.pdbx_strand_id
1 'polypeptide(L)'
;MKRKYKQITLDDVKNFKDIWDILEPIYWTIDIYNSYEKHLQSAEPFTLEQRYLNATNGYLIEVNNGGHLQFLYNLTGIVWEDTLKGFRLFGMTELADNFQKVVDLFGGSIPFDNEERWNALESMDDNLEEFLEQADNFVYDYEGTFEDTYIKNHPEKFIFKQDLE
;
A
#
# COMPACT_ATOMS: atom_id res chain seq x y z
N MET A 1 -4.36 -24.01 -11.20
CA MET A 1 -5.61 -23.46 -11.77
C MET A 1 -5.33 -22.00 -12.07
N LYS A 2 -5.45 -21.54 -13.32
CA LYS A 2 -5.22 -20.14 -13.68
C LYS A 2 -6.33 -19.27 -13.10
N ARG A 3 -5.99 -18.23 -12.32
CA ARG A 3 -6.99 -17.27 -11.83
C ARG A 3 -7.23 -16.25 -12.94
N LYS A 4 -8.42 -16.29 -13.55
CA LYS A 4 -8.87 -15.21 -14.44
C LYS A 4 -9.52 -14.14 -13.58
N TYR A 5 -8.89 -12.97 -13.50
CA TYR A 5 -9.49 -11.83 -12.82
C TYR A 5 -10.43 -11.06 -13.76
N LYS A 6 -11.42 -10.39 -13.18
CA LYS A 6 -12.37 -9.56 -13.93
C LYS A 6 -11.61 -8.38 -14.55
N GLN A 7 -11.85 -8.12 -15.84
CA GLN A 7 -11.45 -6.85 -16.46
C GLN A 7 -12.26 -5.70 -15.84
N ILE A 8 -11.58 -4.65 -15.40
CA ILE A 8 -12.22 -3.46 -14.83
C ILE A 8 -12.51 -2.49 -15.96
N THR A 9 -13.80 -2.27 -16.25
CA THR A 9 -14.26 -1.32 -17.26
C THR A 9 -14.46 0.08 -16.68
N LEU A 10 -14.59 1.09 -17.54
CA LEU A 10 -14.94 2.45 -17.10
C LEU A 10 -16.26 2.48 -16.31
N ASP A 11 -17.24 1.66 -16.71
CA ASP A 11 -18.53 1.58 -16.03
C ASP A 11 -18.40 0.92 -14.65
N ASP A 12 -17.49 -0.04 -14.49
CA ASP A 12 -17.18 -0.61 -13.17
C ASP A 12 -16.59 0.46 -12.24
N VAL A 13 -15.60 1.22 -12.70
CA VAL A 13 -14.94 2.29 -11.91
C VAL A 13 -15.90 3.44 -11.56
N LYS A 14 -16.90 3.72 -12.38
CA LYS A 14 -17.89 4.76 -12.06
C LYS A 14 -18.96 4.32 -11.07
N ASN A 15 -19.21 3.02 -10.98
CA ASN A 15 -20.35 2.47 -10.26
C ASN A 15 -19.96 1.50 -9.14
N PHE A 16 -18.67 1.38 -8.80
CA PHE A 16 -18.23 0.53 -7.70
C PHE A 16 -18.89 0.96 -6.39
N LYS A 17 -19.18 -0.04 -5.56
CA LYS A 17 -19.77 0.16 -4.23
C LYS A 17 -18.77 -0.14 -3.13
N ASP A 18 -17.84 -1.04 -3.43
CA ASP A 18 -16.76 -1.45 -2.57
C ASP A 18 -15.45 -1.24 -3.32
N ILE A 19 -14.47 -0.64 -2.67
CA ILE A 19 -13.13 -0.43 -3.24
C ILE A 19 -12.51 -1.77 -3.68
N TRP A 20 -12.88 -2.87 -3.02
CA TRP A 20 -12.46 -4.21 -3.37
C TRP A 20 -12.83 -4.61 -4.81
N ASP A 21 -13.95 -4.10 -5.34
CA ASP A 21 -14.37 -4.34 -6.74
C ASP A 21 -13.33 -3.85 -7.76
N ILE A 22 -12.52 -2.85 -7.37
CA ILE A 22 -11.45 -2.26 -8.18
C ILE A 22 -10.09 -2.82 -7.79
N LEU A 23 -9.87 -3.07 -6.49
CA LEU A 23 -8.59 -3.47 -5.94
C LEU A 23 -8.26 -4.95 -6.17
N GLU A 24 -9.25 -5.84 -6.11
CA GLU A 24 -9.05 -7.29 -6.06
C GLU A 24 -8.10 -7.83 -7.16
N PRO A 25 -8.24 -7.46 -8.44
CA PRO A 25 -7.36 -7.97 -9.48
C PRO A 25 -5.90 -7.57 -9.28
N ILE A 26 -5.66 -6.37 -8.74
CA ILE A 26 -4.32 -5.83 -8.49
C ILE A 26 -3.71 -6.56 -7.29
N TYR A 27 -4.48 -6.68 -6.20
CA TYR A 27 -4.07 -7.30 -4.95
C TYR A 27 -3.56 -8.73 -5.13
N TRP A 28 -4.22 -9.52 -5.97
CA TRP A 28 -3.82 -10.91 -6.18
C TRP A 28 -2.73 -11.11 -7.24
N THR A 29 -2.27 -10.05 -7.89
CA THR A 29 -1.32 -10.12 -9.00
C THR A 29 0.03 -9.54 -8.65
N ILE A 30 0.06 -8.43 -7.92
CA ILE A 30 1.30 -7.85 -7.46
C ILE A 30 1.93 -8.80 -6.42
N ASP A 31 3.12 -9.27 -6.74
CA ASP A 31 3.91 -10.18 -5.93
C ASP A 31 4.65 -9.40 -4.85
N ILE A 32 4.40 -9.75 -3.59
CA ILE A 32 5.13 -9.23 -2.42
C ILE A 32 6.01 -10.29 -1.78
N TYR A 33 6.00 -11.53 -2.27
CA TYR A 33 6.59 -12.69 -1.61
C TYR A 33 8.03 -12.96 -2.04
N ASN A 34 8.45 -12.40 -3.17
CA ASN A 34 9.78 -12.59 -3.74
C ASN A 34 10.62 -11.31 -3.65
N SER A 35 11.73 -11.26 -4.39
CA SER A 35 12.62 -10.09 -4.40
C SER A 35 11.92 -8.83 -4.90
N TYR A 36 12.48 -7.66 -4.57
CA TYR A 36 11.99 -6.37 -5.06
C TYR A 36 11.96 -6.29 -6.59
N GLU A 37 12.91 -6.92 -7.28
CA GLU A 37 12.88 -7.01 -8.75
C GLU A 37 11.64 -7.78 -9.25
N LYS A 38 11.28 -8.89 -8.59
CA LYS A 38 10.09 -9.68 -8.93
C LYS A 38 8.81 -8.92 -8.62
N HIS A 39 8.78 -8.19 -7.51
CA HIS A 39 7.71 -7.26 -7.19
C HIS A 39 7.50 -6.25 -8.31
N LEU A 40 8.56 -5.55 -8.74
CA LEU A 40 8.48 -4.57 -9.84
C LEU A 40 8.03 -5.21 -11.17
N GLN A 41 8.51 -6.40 -11.51
CA GLN A 41 8.08 -7.15 -12.71
C GLN A 41 6.58 -7.48 -12.66
N SER A 42 6.09 -7.94 -11.52
CA SER A 42 4.66 -8.25 -11.34
C SER A 42 3.76 -7.01 -11.39
N ALA A 43 4.32 -5.84 -11.05
CA ALA A 43 3.60 -4.57 -11.02
C ALA A 43 3.61 -3.82 -12.37
N GLU A 44 4.47 -4.21 -13.32
CA GLU A 44 4.60 -3.59 -14.65
C GLU A 44 3.26 -3.44 -15.42
N PRO A 45 2.32 -4.40 -15.37
CA PRO A 45 1.04 -4.28 -16.05
C PRO A 45 0.12 -3.15 -15.55
N PHE A 46 0.37 -2.61 -14.35
CA PHE A 46 -0.54 -1.71 -13.65
C PHE A 46 -0.09 -0.25 -13.75
N THR A 47 -1.06 0.66 -13.76
CA THR A 47 -0.78 2.10 -13.64
C THR A 47 -0.18 2.41 -12.26
N LEU A 48 0.50 3.55 -12.13
CA LEU A 48 0.98 4.00 -10.83
C LEU A 48 -0.18 4.16 -9.84
N GLU A 49 -1.31 4.69 -10.29
CA GLU A 49 -2.49 4.89 -9.46
C GLU A 49 -3.10 3.57 -8.96
N GLN A 50 -3.10 2.53 -9.77
CA GLN A 50 -3.52 1.17 -9.37
C GLN A 50 -2.58 0.58 -8.33
N ARG A 51 -1.26 0.73 -8.53
CA ARG A 51 -0.24 0.27 -7.58
C ARG A 51 -0.35 1.02 -6.25
N TYR A 52 -0.55 2.32 -6.29
CA TYR A 52 -0.71 3.16 -5.10
C TYR A 52 -1.96 2.77 -4.32
N LEU A 53 -3.09 2.53 -5.01
CA LEU A 53 -4.30 2.05 -4.36
C LEU A 53 -4.06 0.71 -3.63
N ASN A 54 -3.32 -0.19 -4.27
CA ASN A 54 -2.96 -1.47 -3.65
C ASN A 54 -2.04 -1.29 -2.45
N ALA A 55 -1.05 -0.41 -2.55
CA ALA A 55 -0.08 -0.16 -1.50
C ALA A 55 -0.69 0.54 -0.28
N THR A 56 -1.58 1.52 -0.48
CA THR A 56 -2.29 2.20 0.60
C THR A 56 -3.26 1.27 1.31
N ASN A 57 -4.02 0.46 0.58
CA ASN A 57 -4.89 -0.55 1.19
C ASN A 57 -4.10 -1.62 1.94
N GLY A 58 -3.02 -2.14 1.36
CA GLY A 58 -2.15 -3.10 2.03
C GLY A 58 -1.56 -2.56 3.32
N TYR A 59 -1.07 -1.32 3.31
CA TYR A 59 -0.60 -0.65 4.52
C TYR A 59 -1.71 -0.51 5.57
N LEU A 60 -2.89 -0.01 5.19
CA LEU A 60 -3.99 0.19 6.13
C LEU A 60 -4.46 -1.13 6.75
N ILE A 61 -4.48 -2.22 5.98
CA ILE A 61 -4.80 -3.56 6.48
C ILE A 61 -3.78 -4.01 7.54
N GLU A 62 -2.49 -3.88 7.27
CA GLU A 62 -1.45 -4.33 8.20
C GLU A 62 -1.44 -3.48 9.47
N VAL A 63 -1.49 -2.16 9.33
CA VAL A 63 -1.46 -1.24 10.48
C VAL A 63 -2.70 -1.43 11.35
N ASN A 64 -3.91 -1.49 10.78
CA ASN A 64 -5.12 -1.74 11.58
C ASN A 64 -5.15 -3.12 12.26
N ASN A 65 -4.37 -4.10 11.77
CA ASN A 65 -4.32 -5.44 12.36
C ASN A 65 -3.25 -5.58 13.45
N GLY A 66 -2.09 -4.93 13.30
CA GLY A 66 -0.95 -5.11 14.22
C GLY A 66 0.04 -3.95 14.25
N GLY A 67 -0.40 -2.76 13.85
CA GLY A 67 0.40 -1.55 13.86
C GLY A 67 1.46 -1.48 12.75
N HIS A 68 2.22 -0.39 12.76
CA HIS A 68 3.35 -0.17 11.89
C HIS A 68 4.41 -1.26 12.07
N LEU A 69 4.56 -1.83 13.26
CA LEU A 69 5.48 -2.95 13.47
C LEU A 69 5.08 -4.14 12.60
N GLN A 70 3.80 -4.49 12.52
CA GLN A 70 3.34 -5.56 11.63
C GLN A 70 3.57 -5.22 10.15
N PHE A 71 3.26 -4.00 9.72
CA PHE A 71 3.54 -3.56 8.34
C PHE A 71 5.03 -3.64 7.98
N LEU A 72 5.91 -3.16 8.87
CA LEU A 72 7.36 -3.16 8.68
C LEU A 72 7.95 -4.57 8.76
N TYR A 73 7.41 -5.45 9.60
CA TYR A 73 7.90 -6.81 9.75
C TYR A 73 7.41 -7.75 8.64
N ASN A 74 6.19 -7.56 8.16
CA ASN A 74 5.61 -8.39 7.12
C ASN A 74 6.16 -8.04 5.72
N LEU A 75 5.92 -8.96 4.79
CA LEU A 75 6.32 -8.81 3.39
C LEU A 75 5.65 -7.60 2.72
N THR A 76 4.49 -7.18 3.21
CA THR A 76 3.78 -5.96 2.79
C THR A 76 4.63 -4.70 2.92
N GLY A 77 5.62 -4.66 3.81
CA GLY A 77 6.56 -3.53 3.94
C GLY A 77 7.31 -3.19 2.65
N ILE A 78 7.37 -4.11 1.68
CA ILE A 78 7.97 -3.87 0.35
C ILE A 78 7.28 -2.74 -0.44
N VAL A 79 6.01 -2.44 -0.14
CA VAL A 79 5.24 -1.41 -0.86
C VAL A 79 5.32 -0.02 -0.25
N TRP A 80 6.15 0.20 0.78
CA TRP A 80 6.18 1.44 1.58
C TRP A 80 6.28 2.72 0.73
N GLU A 81 7.08 2.70 -0.35
CA GLU A 81 7.29 3.88 -1.18
C GLU A 81 6.02 4.21 -1.99
N ASP A 82 5.36 3.18 -2.51
CA ASP A 82 4.08 3.32 -3.23
C ASP A 82 2.96 3.72 -2.25
N THR A 83 2.98 3.25 -1.00
CA THR A 83 2.07 3.69 0.06
C THR A 83 2.20 5.19 0.31
N LEU A 84 3.42 5.67 0.55
CA LEU A 84 3.66 7.09 0.85
C LEU A 84 3.26 7.99 -0.32
N LYS A 85 3.61 7.60 -1.56
CA LYS A 85 3.22 8.33 -2.77
C LYS A 85 1.71 8.28 -2.99
N GLY A 86 1.07 7.15 -2.71
CA GLY A 86 -0.38 6.97 -2.80
C GLY A 86 -1.13 7.88 -1.86
N PHE A 87 -0.74 7.94 -0.58
CA PHE A 87 -1.35 8.86 0.37
C PHE A 87 -1.27 10.31 -0.09
N ARG A 88 -0.12 10.75 -0.62
CA ARG A 88 0.00 12.11 -1.18
C ARG A 88 -0.91 12.32 -2.39
N LEU A 89 -0.95 11.34 -3.30
CA LEU A 89 -1.75 11.43 -4.52
C LEU A 89 -3.25 11.52 -4.21
N PHE A 90 -3.73 10.69 -3.29
CA PHE A 90 -5.14 10.63 -2.90
C PHE A 90 -5.55 11.77 -1.97
N GLY A 91 -4.61 12.63 -1.54
CA GLY A 91 -4.89 13.77 -0.68
C GLY A 91 -4.93 13.43 0.81
N MET A 92 -4.50 12.22 1.19
CA MET A 92 -4.35 11.75 2.58
C MET A 92 -3.07 12.32 3.21
N THR A 93 -2.95 13.65 3.19
CA THR A 93 -1.70 14.37 3.51
C THR A 93 -1.24 14.11 4.94
N GLU A 94 -2.18 14.05 5.90
CA GLU A 94 -1.85 13.84 7.30
C GLU A 94 -1.37 12.41 7.57
N LEU A 95 -1.97 11.39 6.93
CA LEU A 95 -1.46 10.01 6.96
C LEU A 95 -0.06 9.93 6.35
N ALA A 96 0.17 10.62 5.23
CA ALA A 96 1.48 10.65 4.61
C ALA A 96 2.53 11.35 5.49
N ASP A 97 2.17 12.42 6.19
CA ASP A 97 3.05 13.09 7.16
C ASP A 97 3.34 12.20 8.36
N ASN A 98 2.33 11.47 8.85
CA ASN A 98 2.52 10.51 9.93
C ASN A 98 3.45 9.37 9.53
N PHE A 99 3.19 8.75 8.37
CA PHE A 99 3.99 7.65 7.87
C PHE A 99 5.41 8.08 7.47
N GLN A 100 5.60 9.31 6.99
CA GLN A 100 6.94 9.86 6.73
C GLN A 100 7.82 9.83 7.99
N LYS A 101 7.27 10.11 9.17
CA LYS A 101 8.04 10.03 10.43
C LYS A 101 8.56 8.62 10.69
N VAL A 102 7.76 7.60 10.35
CA VAL A 102 8.17 6.18 10.44
C VAL A 102 9.26 5.86 9.42
N VAL A 103 9.14 6.37 8.19
CA VAL A 103 10.18 6.25 7.15
C VAL A 103 11.49 6.92 7.59
N ASP A 104 11.41 8.05 8.29
CA ASP A 104 12.57 8.81 8.76
C ASP A 104 13.36 8.04 9.84
N LEU A 105 12.76 7.09 10.56
CA LEU A 105 13.47 6.16 11.46
C LEU A 105 14.53 5.33 10.71
N PHE A 106 14.30 5.04 9.43
CA PHE A 106 15.22 4.32 8.56
C PHE A 106 16.17 5.27 7.80
N GLY A 107 16.29 6.53 8.23
CA GLY A 107 17.09 7.53 7.53
C GLY A 107 16.49 7.99 6.20
N GLY A 108 15.17 7.85 6.04
CA GLY A 108 14.43 8.28 4.86
C GLY A 108 14.23 7.22 3.78
N SER A 109 14.71 5.98 3.99
CA SER A 109 14.48 4.87 3.07
C SER A 109 14.40 3.55 3.83
N ILE A 110 13.24 2.90 3.78
CA ILE A 110 13.04 1.58 4.37
C ILE A 110 13.63 0.51 3.44
N PRO A 111 14.44 -0.44 3.92
CA PRO A 111 14.93 -1.54 3.08
C PRO A 111 13.78 -2.34 2.46
N PHE A 112 13.87 -2.62 1.16
CA PHE A 112 12.89 -3.47 0.47
C PHE A 112 13.08 -4.95 0.81
N ASP A 113 14.33 -5.37 0.98
CA ASP A 113 14.65 -6.71 1.47
C ASP A 113 14.17 -6.88 2.92
N ASN A 114 13.57 -8.04 3.19
CA ASN A 114 12.92 -8.29 4.45
C ASN A 114 13.93 -8.54 5.59
N GLU A 115 15.03 -9.23 5.31
CA GLU A 115 16.07 -9.51 6.30
C GLU A 115 16.83 -8.21 6.63
N GLU A 116 17.13 -7.38 5.64
CA GLU A 116 17.71 -6.04 5.87
C GLU A 116 16.79 -5.17 6.72
N ARG A 117 15.47 -5.21 6.47
CA ARG A 117 14.49 -4.44 7.24
C ARG A 117 14.35 -4.95 8.68
N TRP A 118 14.37 -6.27 8.90
CA TRP A 118 14.36 -6.86 10.24
C TRP A 118 15.60 -6.50 11.03
N ASN A 119 16.78 -6.64 10.44
CA ASN A 119 18.04 -6.25 11.08
C ASN A 119 18.05 -4.75 11.43
N ALA A 120 17.47 -3.90 10.57
CA ALA A 120 17.31 -2.49 10.87
C ALA A 120 16.40 -2.27 12.08
N LEU A 121 15.22 -2.91 12.13
CA LEU A 121 14.29 -2.84 13.27
C LEU A 121 14.92 -3.31 14.58
N GLU A 122 15.62 -4.45 14.57
CA GLU A 122 16.31 -5.00 15.75
C GLU A 122 17.44 -4.11 16.27
N SER A 123 17.99 -3.25 15.40
CA SER A 123 19.07 -2.32 15.76
C SER A 123 18.60 -0.96 16.28
N MET A 124 17.29 -0.70 16.26
CA MET A 124 16.71 0.57 16.72
C MET A 124 16.68 0.69 18.25
N ASP A 125 16.54 1.93 18.72
CA ASP A 125 16.50 2.29 20.15
C ASP A 125 15.28 1.70 20.86
N ASP A 126 15.40 1.47 22.17
CA ASP A 126 14.34 0.94 23.05
C ASP A 126 13.03 1.76 22.99
N ASN A 127 13.09 3.05 22.61
CA ASN A 127 11.91 3.91 22.44
C ASN A 127 11.11 3.66 21.14
N LEU A 128 11.53 2.71 20.29
CA LEU A 128 10.85 2.39 19.04
C LEU A 128 9.37 2.04 19.25
N GLU A 129 9.06 1.20 20.24
CA GLU A 129 7.70 0.74 20.49
C GLU A 129 6.75 1.90 20.83
N GLU A 130 7.17 2.81 21.72
CA GLU A 130 6.38 4.00 22.10
C GLU A 130 6.17 4.95 20.91
N PHE A 131 7.19 5.10 20.05
CA PHE A 131 7.07 5.90 18.85
C PHE A 131 6.08 5.30 17.85
N LEU A 132 6.17 3.99 17.60
CA LEU A 132 5.27 3.29 16.68
C LEU A 132 3.84 3.30 17.22
N GLU A 133 3.63 3.14 18.53
CA GLU A 133 2.30 3.23 19.14
C GLU A 133 1.63 4.60 18.88
N GLN A 134 2.38 5.70 18.95
CA GLN A 134 1.85 7.02 18.62
C GLN A 134 1.48 7.14 17.14
N ALA A 135 2.31 6.59 16.25
CA ALA A 135 2.05 6.57 14.83
C ALA A 135 0.84 5.68 14.48
N ASP A 136 0.67 4.55 15.18
CA ASP A 136 -0.45 3.61 15.05
C ASP A 136 -1.77 4.27 15.43
N ASN A 137 -1.82 4.89 16.61
CA ASN A 137 -3.01 5.57 17.11
C ASN A 137 -3.52 6.64 16.13
N PHE A 138 -2.60 7.37 15.47
CA PHE A 138 -2.97 8.31 14.42
C PHE A 138 -3.73 7.64 13.25
N VAL A 139 -3.32 6.44 12.85
CA VAL A 139 -3.97 5.68 11.78
C VAL A 139 -5.33 5.13 12.23
N TYR A 140 -5.41 4.63 13.47
CA TYR A 140 -6.66 4.09 14.03
C TYR A 140 -7.77 5.15 14.12
N ASP A 141 -7.41 6.40 14.40
CA ASP A 141 -8.35 7.52 14.50
C ASP A 141 -8.68 8.16 13.14
N TYR A 142 -8.08 7.69 12.04
CA TYR A 142 -8.25 8.29 10.72
C TYR A 142 -9.54 7.82 10.01
N GLU A 143 -10.50 8.73 9.83
CA GLU A 143 -11.80 8.43 9.20
C GLU A 143 -11.87 8.74 7.69
N GLY A 144 -10.76 9.12 7.06
CA GLY A 144 -10.77 9.62 5.68
C GLY A 144 -10.87 8.55 4.60
N THR A 145 -11.91 8.60 3.75
CA THR A 145 -12.06 7.75 2.56
C THR A 145 -11.77 8.50 1.25
N PHE A 146 -10.52 8.93 1.08
CA PHE A 146 -10.13 9.81 -0.03
C PHE A 146 -9.86 9.07 -1.36
N GLU A 147 -9.51 7.79 -1.31
CA GLU A 147 -9.29 6.95 -2.50
C GLU A 147 -10.54 6.92 -3.39
N ASP A 148 -11.71 6.70 -2.78
CA ASP A 148 -13.00 6.68 -3.47
C ASP A 148 -13.27 7.94 -4.28
N THR A 149 -13.00 9.09 -3.67
CA THR A 149 -13.20 10.39 -4.30
C THR A 149 -12.23 10.57 -5.46
N TYR A 150 -10.97 10.20 -5.27
CA TYR A 150 -9.96 10.27 -6.32
C TYR A 150 -10.31 9.36 -7.50
N ILE A 151 -10.70 8.11 -7.25
CA ILE A 151 -11.07 7.13 -8.29
C ILE A 151 -12.26 7.62 -9.10
N LYS A 152 -13.30 8.15 -8.44
CA LYS A 152 -14.50 8.68 -9.13
C LYS A 152 -14.18 9.90 -10.00
N ASN A 153 -13.20 10.71 -9.61
CA ASN A 153 -12.74 11.86 -10.38
C ASN A 153 -11.73 11.52 -11.48
N HIS A 154 -11.10 10.35 -11.42
CA HIS A 154 -10.08 9.89 -12.37
C HIS A 154 -10.32 8.44 -12.85
N PRO A 155 -11.53 8.09 -13.30
CA PRO A 155 -11.91 6.70 -13.49
C PRO A 155 -11.12 6.01 -14.62
N GLU A 156 -10.59 6.76 -15.57
CA GLU A 156 -9.73 6.26 -16.65
C GLU A 156 -8.42 5.64 -16.17
N LYS A 157 -7.94 6.03 -14.98
CA LYS A 157 -6.68 5.57 -14.41
C LYS A 157 -6.76 4.19 -13.75
N PHE A 158 -7.98 3.71 -13.52
CA PHE A 158 -8.27 2.45 -12.82
C PHE A 158 -8.89 1.38 -13.72
N ILE A 159 -8.98 1.64 -15.04
CA ILE A 159 -9.41 0.65 -16.03
C ILE A 159 -8.34 -0.45 -16.13
N PHE A 160 -8.78 -1.72 -16.16
CA PHE A 160 -7.89 -2.87 -16.27
C PHE A 160 -8.42 -3.84 -17.35
N LYS A 161 -7.70 -3.97 -18.47
CA LYS A 161 -8.15 -4.73 -19.65
C LYS A 161 -7.37 -6.01 -19.93
N GLN A 162 -6.34 -6.30 -19.14
CA GLN A 162 -5.52 -7.49 -19.39
C GLN A 162 -6.15 -8.72 -18.75
N ASP A 163 -6.20 -9.80 -19.53
CA ASP A 163 -6.31 -11.13 -18.97
C ASP A 163 -4.94 -11.44 -18.35
N LEU A 164 -4.86 -11.46 -17.01
CA LEU A 164 -3.65 -11.88 -16.31
C LEU A 164 -3.51 -13.39 -16.46
N GLU A 165 -2.34 -13.84 -16.93
CA GLU A 165 -2.09 -15.25 -17.30
C GLU A 165 -1.68 -16.17 -16.14
#